data_AF-A0A150ARH2-F1
#
_entry.id   AF-A0A150ARH2-F1
#
_cell.length_a   1.000
_cell.length_b   1.000
_cell.length_c   1.000
_cell.angle_alpha   90.00
_cell.angle_beta   90.00
_cell.angle_gamma   90.00
#
_symmetry.space_group_name_H-M   'P 1'
#
loop_
_entity.id
_entity.type
_entity.pdbx_description
1 polymer ?
#
loop_
_entity_poly.entity_id
_entity_poly.type
_entity_poly.pdbx_seq_one_letter_code
_entity_poly.pdbx_strand_id
1 'polypeptide(L)'
;MNHLSNFNLFFILLILNIGCSTSKKQTTNEKLVIHTKSGQLTAFINEGVDSHFNWLKVDTLAKEVDWVLNCYAQSEKLKIKSDTDSVEYDLVQNTNQIIEVVFETDSIVRLNIQAKPFTFKKIEYDQKNGLGYEIKYQSKPNEYLKQLAQKYPLDFLDHSKSDTEVVLEVLNWVATRWNHNGNNSPSKNDAITILDEANEGKQFPCFAYAIVLKDQLQTLGYTARTVYLKTNDAATSKNACGHVITEVYLNDLQKWVFLDGQMNTMPMLNGIPLNSVEFQNALTHHYDEVELKTLHPESRYKNIYNDFIYNYLYHLDISLDQCYNKSQTYKINGMRSLMLLPLGAEELKRVPFYNSNIDYCLYTNSLEDFYAKPNFQNKDL
;
A
#
# COMPACT_ATOMS: atom_id res chain seq x y z
N MET A 1 47.38 -50.43 -44.68
CA MET A 1 48.04 -49.66 -45.76
C MET A 1 47.01 -48.72 -46.34
N ASN A 2 47.24 -47.41 -46.18
CA ASN A 2 46.82 -46.30 -47.06
C ASN A 2 45.30 -46.07 -47.24
N HIS A 3 44.72 -44.89 -47.11
CA HIS A 3 45.19 -43.53 -46.80
C HIS A 3 43.91 -42.65 -46.78
N LEU A 4 44.01 -41.45 -46.19
CA LEU A 4 43.19 -40.24 -46.42
C LEU A 4 41.85 -40.19 -45.65
N SER A 5 41.80 -39.54 -44.48
CA SER A 5 41.77 -38.08 -44.24
C SER A 5 40.47 -37.41 -44.70
N ASN A 6 39.57 -37.10 -43.76
CA ASN A 6 38.64 -35.98 -43.89
C ASN A 6 38.45 -35.36 -42.51
N PHE A 7 39.26 -34.32 -42.27
CA PHE A 7 39.18 -33.44 -41.13
C PHE A 7 38.05 -32.43 -41.42
N ASN A 8 36.88 -32.62 -40.81
CA ASN A 8 35.80 -31.64 -40.91
C ASN A 8 36.13 -30.45 -40.00
N LEU A 9 36.75 -29.43 -40.61
CA LEU A 9 37.00 -28.13 -40.02
C LEU A 9 35.67 -27.36 -39.95
N PHE A 10 34.95 -27.45 -38.85
CA PHE A 10 33.81 -26.57 -38.59
C PHE A 10 34.32 -25.15 -38.32
N PHE A 11 34.26 -24.30 -39.33
CA PHE A 11 34.43 -22.86 -39.21
C PHE A 11 33.24 -22.31 -38.41
N ILE A 12 33.42 -22.08 -37.11
CA ILE A 12 32.49 -21.27 -36.32
C ILE A 12 32.75 -19.81 -36.69
N LEU A 13 31.90 -19.25 -37.54
CA LEU A 13 31.86 -17.81 -37.81
C LEU A 13 31.34 -17.10 -36.54
N LEU A 14 32.26 -16.59 -35.72
CA LEU A 14 31.93 -15.74 -34.59
C LEU A 14 31.57 -14.34 -35.13
N ILE A 15 30.28 -14.09 -35.41
CA ILE A 15 29.80 -12.74 -35.71
C ILE A 15 29.78 -11.97 -34.39
N LEU A 16 30.87 -11.23 -34.14
CA LEU A 16 30.92 -10.14 -33.16
C LEU A 16 29.97 -9.04 -33.63
N ASN A 17 28.70 -9.13 -33.24
CA ASN A 17 27.79 -7.98 -33.26
C ASN A 17 28.23 -7.04 -32.14
N ILE A 18 29.20 -6.18 -32.43
CA ILE A 18 29.42 -4.95 -31.67
C ILE A 18 28.27 -4.01 -32.05
N GLY A 19 27.11 -4.26 -31.47
CA GLY A 19 26.01 -3.32 -31.45
C GLY A 19 26.39 -2.18 -30.53
N CYS A 20 26.93 -1.11 -31.10
CA CYS A 20 27.03 0.19 -30.46
C CYS A 20 25.60 0.62 -30.07
N SER A 21 25.17 0.32 -28.84
CA SER A 21 23.89 0.81 -28.30
C SER A 21 24.04 2.29 -27.98
N THR A 22 23.95 3.12 -29.01
CA THR A 22 23.58 4.52 -28.84
C THR A 22 22.13 4.52 -28.41
N SER A 23 21.84 5.01 -27.19
CA SER A 23 20.47 5.20 -26.70
C SER A 23 19.79 6.28 -27.54
N LYS A 24 19.25 5.90 -28.69
CA LYS A 24 18.31 6.75 -29.44
C LYS A 24 17.03 6.81 -28.62
N LYS A 25 16.73 7.99 -28.06
CA LYS A 25 15.38 8.37 -27.63
C LYS A 25 14.44 8.07 -28.79
N GLN A 26 13.63 7.02 -28.65
CA GLN A 26 12.61 6.65 -29.62
C GLN A 26 11.41 7.54 -29.35
N THR A 27 11.30 8.66 -30.06
CA THR A 27 10.09 9.47 -30.13
C THR A 27 9.13 8.83 -31.12
N THR A 28 8.00 8.33 -30.63
CA THR A 28 6.84 7.94 -31.41
C THR A 28 6.29 9.15 -32.18
N ASN A 29 6.16 9.03 -33.50
CA ASN A 29 5.96 10.12 -34.46
C ASN A 29 4.48 10.53 -34.66
N GLU A 30 3.55 10.10 -33.79
CA GLU A 30 2.18 10.57 -33.83
C GLU A 30 2.03 11.82 -32.96
N LYS A 31 1.55 12.89 -33.58
CA LYS A 31 1.24 14.14 -32.88
C LYS A 31 -0.04 13.93 -32.07
N LEU A 32 0.12 13.65 -30.77
CA LEU A 32 -1.00 13.52 -29.85
C LEU A 32 -1.50 14.89 -29.41
N VAL A 33 -2.81 15.07 -29.45
CA VAL A 33 -3.51 16.31 -29.07
C VAL A 33 -4.64 15.95 -28.12
N ILE A 34 -4.85 16.77 -27.09
CA ILE A 34 -5.98 16.66 -26.18
C ILE A 34 -6.62 18.02 -25.98
N HIS A 35 -7.95 18.09 -26.05
CA HIS A 35 -8.70 19.34 -25.87
C HIS A 35 -9.18 19.46 -24.43
N THR A 36 -9.24 20.68 -23.88
CA THR A 36 -9.76 20.88 -22.52
C THR A 36 -10.28 22.29 -22.29
N LYS A 37 -11.28 22.44 -21.42
CA LYS A 37 -11.78 23.76 -20.97
C LYS A 37 -11.06 24.20 -19.70
N SER A 38 -10.92 23.26 -18.77
CA SER A 38 -10.40 23.52 -17.43
C SER A 38 -8.89 23.32 -17.32
N GLY A 39 -8.24 22.60 -18.23
CA GLY A 39 -6.85 22.17 -18.05
C GLY A 39 -6.68 21.01 -17.08
N GLN A 40 -7.77 20.42 -16.58
CA GLN A 40 -7.71 19.26 -15.70
C GLN A 40 -7.59 17.99 -16.53
N LEU A 41 -6.47 17.29 -16.37
CA LEU A 41 -6.16 16.04 -17.05
C LEU A 41 -6.05 14.92 -16.03
N THR A 42 -6.57 13.74 -16.35
CA THR A 42 -6.48 12.53 -15.51
C THR A 42 -5.86 11.40 -16.32
N ALA A 43 -4.85 10.74 -15.78
CA ALA A 43 -4.14 9.63 -16.39
C ALA A 43 -4.64 8.29 -15.84
N PHE A 44 -4.92 7.36 -16.75
CA PHE A 44 -5.42 6.02 -16.52
C PHE A 44 -4.46 5.01 -17.15
N ILE A 45 -3.80 4.18 -16.36
CA ILE A 45 -2.85 3.16 -16.85
C ILE A 45 -3.52 1.79 -16.77
N ASN A 46 -3.56 1.06 -17.89
CA ASN A 46 -4.15 -0.27 -18.08
C ASN A 46 -5.65 -0.37 -17.76
N GLU A 47 -6.39 0.73 -18.00
CA GLU A 47 -7.84 0.91 -17.78
C GLU A 47 -8.32 0.73 -16.33
N GLY A 48 -8.96 1.76 -15.80
CA GLY A 48 -9.79 1.66 -14.60
C GLY A 48 -10.56 2.97 -14.39
N VAL A 49 -11.29 3.07 -13.29
CA VAL A 49 -12.14 4.23 -12.97
C VAL A 49 -11.74 4.81 -11.60
N ASP A 50 -11.65 6.15 -11.57
CA ASP A 50 -11.33 7.08 -10.46
C ASP A 50 -10.01 7.89 -10.59
N SER A 51 -10.05 9.15 -10.13
CA SER A 51 -9.42 10.33 -10.75
C SER A 51 -8.57 11.18 -9.80
N HIS A 52 -8.40 10.75 -8.55
CA HIS A 52 -7.91 11.65 -7.49
C HIS A 52 -6.40 11.69 -7.26
N PHE A 53 -5.62 10.74 -7.80
CA PHE A 53 -4.18 10.64 -7.51
C PHE A 53 -3.26 10.83 -8.72
N ASN A 54 -3.73 10.51 -9.93
CA ASN A 54 -2.97 10.70 -11.17
C ASN A 54 -3.63 11.76 -12.03
N TRP A 55 -3.78 12.96 -11.50
CA TRP A 55 -4.26 14.12 -12.25
C TRP A 55 -3.24 15.25 -12.26
N LEU A 56 -3.36 16.09 -13.28
CA LEU A 56 -2.55 17.27 -13.47
C LEU A 56 -3.47 18.42 -13.83
N LYS A 57 -3.28 19.57 -13.18
CA LYS A 57 -3.87 20.84 -13.62
C LYS A 57 -2.84 21.57 -14.46
N VAL A 58 -3.10 21.66 -15.76
CA VAL A 58 -2.30 22.44 -16.70
C VAL A 58 -2.80 23.88 -16.67
N ASP A 59 -1.89 24.82 -16.43
CA ASP A 59 -2.17 26.26 -16.50
C ASP A 59 -2.08 26.74 -17.95
N THR A 60 -3.12 27.44 -18.41
CA THR A 60 -3.17 28.13 -19.71
C THR A 60 -2.00 29.08 -19.97
N LEU A 61 -1.36 29.60 -18.92
CA LEU A 61 -0.22 30.53 -19.01
C LEU A 61 1.12 29.81 -19.19
N ALA A 62 1.18 28.51 -18.94
CA ALA A 62 2.39 27.71 -19.13
C ALA A 62 2.67 27.52 -20.63
N LYS A 63 3.95 27.46 -21.01
CA LYS A 63 4.32 27.03 -22.36
C LYS A 63 4.52 25.52 -22.44
N GLU A 64 5.00 24.95 -21.34
CA GLU A 64 5.42 23.57 -21.24
C GLU A 64 5.25 23.09 -19.80
N VAL A 65 4.82 21.84 -19.63
CA VAL A 65 4.61 21.20 -18.34
C VAL A 65 5.15 19.77 -18.41
N ASP A 66 5.94 19.38 -17.41
CA ASP A 66 6.39 17.99 -17.26
C ASP A 66 5.41 17.20 -16.38
N TRP A 67 5.08 15.98 -16.81
CA TRP A 67 4.30 15.03 -16.03
C TRP A 67 5.01 13.68 -15.97
N VAL A 68 5.48 13.31 -14.79
CA VAL A 68 6.16 12.04 -14.57
C VAL A 68 5.13 10.98 -14.19
N LEU A 69 5.12 9.86 -14.91
CA LEU A 69 4.29 8.70 -14.62
C LEU A 69 5.18 7.49 -14.36
N ASN A 70 4.87 6.73 -13.32
CA ASN A 70 5.54 5.47 -13.02
C ASN A 70 4.96 4.34 -13.88
N CYS A 71 5.84 3.49 -14.38
CA CYS A 71 5.50 2.32 -15.17
C CYS A 71 5.86 1.03 -14.44
N TYR A 72 4.94 0.08 -14.45
CA TYR A 72 5.07 -1.19 -13.73
C TYR A 72 5.42 -2.36 -14.64
N ALA A 73 5.13 -2.23 -15.93
CA ALA A 73 5.59 -3.10 -17.00
C ALA A 73 6.45 -2.34 -18.02
N GLN A 74 7.15 -3.07 -18.90
CA GLN A 74 7.98 -2.48 -19.97
C GLN A 74 7.19 -1.53 -20.88
N SER A 75 5.91 -1.83 -21.09
CA SER A 75 4.96 -1.04 -21.86
C SER A 75 3.58 -1.20 -21.24
N GLU A 76 2.83 -0.12 -21.12
CA GLU A 76 1.49 -0.09 -20.53
C GLU A 76 0.54 0.75 -21.38
N LYS A 77 -0.76 0.47 -21.36
CA LYS A 77 -1.75 1.29 -22.06
C LYS A 77 -2.08 2.51 -21.22
N LEU A 78 -1.76 3.72 -21.70
CA LEU A 78 -2.13 4.96 -21.04
C LEU A 78 -3.29 5.62 -21.77
N LYS A 79 -4.33 5.98 -21.02
CA LYS A 79 -5.45 6.82 -21.42
C LYS A 79 -5.39 8.11 -20.61
N ILE A 80 -5.42 9.26 -21.26
CA ILE A 80 -5.51 10.57 -20.60
C ILE A 80 -6.85 11.17 -20.97
N LYS A 81 -7.60 11.57 -19.95
CA LYS A 81 -8.94 12.15 -20.11
C LYS A 81 -8.95 13.59 -19.63
N SER A 82 -9.64 14.45 -20.37
CA SER A 82 -9.99 15.81 -19.96
C SER A 82 -11.50 15.93 -19.73
N ASP A 83 -11.96 17.16 -19.52
CA ASP A 83 -13.38 17.53 -19.53
C ASP A 83 -14.01 17.58 -20.94
N THR A 84 -13.22 17.36 -22.00
CA THR A 84 -13.67 17.46 -23.40
C THR A 84 -13.51 16.15 -24.17
N ASP A 85 -12.34 15.51 -24.07
CA ASP A 85 -11.98 14.32 -24.84
C ASP A 85 -10.94 13.46 -24.11
N SER A 86 -10.36 12.49 -24.82
CA SER A 86 -9.30 11.64 -24.32
C SER A 86 -8.34 11.22 -25.41
N VAL A 87 -7.10 10.93 -25.03
CA VAL A 87 -6.06 10.36 -25.90
C VAL A 87 -5.50 9.09 -25.28
N GLU A 88 -5.15 8.11 -26.13
CA GLU A 88 -4.61 6.82 -25.71
C GLU A 88 -3.34 6.48 -26.48
N TYR A 89 -2.34 5.93 -25.80
CA TYR A 89 -1.12 5.43 -26.43
C TYR A 89 -0.38 4.44 -25.50
N ASP A 90 0.63 3.77 -26.05
CA ASP A 90 1.52 2.89 -25.26
C ASP A 90 2.57 3.71 -24.50
N LEU A 91 2.48 3.70 -23.19
CA LEU A 91 3.47 4.27 -22.27
C LEU A 91 4.63 3.29 -22.10
N VAL A 92 5.74 3.55 -22.80
CA VAL A 92 6.94 2.70 -22.77
C VAL A 92 7.95 3.25 -21.78
N GLN A 93 8.53 2.40 -20.94
CA GLN A 93 9.51 2.82 -19.93
C GLN A 93 10.71 3.56 -20.53
N ASN A 94 11.22 4.55 -19.78
CA ASN A 94 12.36 5.39 -20.15
C ASN A 94 12.18 6.18 -21.45
N THR A 95 10.92 6.43 -21.83
CA THR A 95 10.58 7.28 -22.98
C THR A 95 9.91 8.58 -22.53
N ASN A 96 9.91 9.54 -23.44
CA ASN A 96 9.15 10.77 -23.30
C ASN A 96 8.15 10.86 -24.44
N GLN A 97 6.90 11.20 -24.12
CA GLN A 97 5.86 11.51 -25.10
C GLN A 97 5.44 12.97 -24.94
N ILE A 98 5.31 13.68 -26.06
CA ILE A 98 4.80 15.06 -26.06
C ILE A 98 3.33 15.02 -26.49
N ILE A 99 2.48 15.74 -25.76
CA ILE A 99 1.07 15.96 -26.09
C ILE A 99 0.82 17.47 -26.16
N GLU A 100 0.10 17.92 -27.18
CA GLU A 100 -0.40 19.30 -27.21
C GLU A 100 -1.74 19.38 -26.47
N VAL A 101 -1.79 20.17 -25.41
CA VAL A 101 -3.00 20.48 -24.65
C VAL A 101 -3.61 21.76 -25.22
N VAL A 102 -4.77 21.65 -25.85
CA VAL A 102 -5.44 22.75 -26.55
C VAL A 102 -6.64 23.22 -25.73
N PHE A 103 -6.63 24.50 -25.36
CA PHE A 103 -7.71 25.14 -24.63
C PHE A 103 -8.77 25.72 -25.57
N GLU A 104 -10.00 25.93 -25.06
CA GLU A 104 -11.07 26.63 -25.81
C GLU A 104 -10.69 28.06 -26.22
N THR A 105 -9.70 28.67 -25.56
CA THR A 105 -9.16 30.00 -25.92
C THR A 105 -8.10 29.95 -27.02
N ASP A 106 -7.93 28.80 -27.68
CA ASP A 106 -6.87 28.48 -28.65
C ASP A 106 -5.44 28.54 -28.10
N SER A 107 -5.28 28.62 -26.77
CA SER A 107 -3.99 28.50 -26.11
C SER A 107 -3.51 27.05 -26.20
N ILE A 108 -2.22 26.85 -26.49
CA ILE A 108 -1.61 25.52 -26.59
C ILE A 108 -0.47 25.41 -25.59
N VAL A 109 -0.50 24.34 -24.78
CA VAL A 109 0.55 24.00 -23.81
C VAL A 109 1.16 22.66 -24.20
N ARG A 110 2.50 22.56 -24.19
CA ARG A 110 3.19 21.28 -24.40
C ARG A 110 3.26 20.50 -23.11
N LEU A 111 2.70 19.29 -23.10
CA LEU A 111 2.77 18.36 -21.99
C LEU A 111 3.81 17.28 -22.29
N ASN A 112 4.90 17.26 -21.53
CA ASN A 112 5.94 16.25 -21.62
C ASN A 112 5.68 15.14 -20.61
N ILE A 113 5.22 14.00 -21.10
CA ILE A 113 4.99 12.83 -20.26
C ILE A 113 6.29 12.03 -20.21
N GLN A 114 6.83 11.87 -19.00
CA GLN A 114 8.03 11.09 -18.74
C GLN A 114 7.64 9.76 -18.13
N ALA A 115 7.86 8.67 -18.87
CA ALA A 115 7.59 7.31 -18.44
C ALA A 115 8.79 6.78 -17.65
N LYS A 116 8.69 6.70 -16.32
CA LYS A 116 9.77 6.20 -15.46
C LYS A 116 9.48 4.78 -14.99
N PRO A 117 10.43 3.85 -15.08
CA PRO A 117 10.25 2.55 -14.45
C PRO A 117 10.07 2.70 -12.93
N PHE A 118 9.04 2.07 -12.38
CA PHE A 118 8.90 1.95 -10.94
C PHE A 118 10.06 1.11 -10.39
N THR A 119 10.72 1.61 -9.35
CA THR A 119 11.88 0.92 -8.77
C THR A 119 11.44 0.06 -7.59
N PHE A 120 11.27 -1.23 -7.84
CA PHE A 120 11.01 -2.20 -6.79
C PHE A 120 12.29 -2.49 -5.99
N LYS A 121 12.30 -2.10 -4.72
CA LYS A 121 13.37 -2.47 -3.79
C LYS A 121 13.15 -3.89 -3.26
N LYS A 122 14.07 -4.81 -3.56
CA LYS A 122 14.12 -6.12 -2.90
C LYS A 122 14.57 -5.94 -1.45
N ILE A 123 13.79 -6.46 -0.51
CA ILE A 123 14.09 -6.49 0.91
C ILE A 123 13.92 -7.92 1.43
N GLU A 124 14.64 -8.27 2.49
CA GLU A 124 14.64 -9.61 3.07
C GLU A 124 14.54 -9.51 4.59
N TYR A 125 13.99 -10.55 5.22
CA TYR A 125 13.81 -10.68 6.67
C TYR A 125 14.32 -12.05 7.12
N ASP A 126 14.74 -12.17 8.38
CA ASP A 126 15.05 -13.48 8.96
C ASP A 126 13.74 -14.26 9.17
N GLN A 127 13.72 -15.51 8.70
CA GLN A 127 12.52 -16.34 8.71
C GLN A 127 12.39 -17.21 9.97
N LYS A 128 13.47 -17.43 10.74
CA LYS A 128 13.53 -18.51 11.74
C LYS A 128 14.25 -18.18 13.05
N ASN A 129 15.06 -17.12 13.11
CA ASN A 129 15.82 -16.82 14.33
C ASN A 129 15.08 -15.77 15.18
N GLY A 130 13.91 -16.14 15.71
CA GLY A 130 13.19 -15.31 16.69
C GLY A 130 13.88 -15.27 18.05
N LEU A 131 13.80 -14.13 18.73
CA LEU A 131 14.19 -13.98 20.13
C LEU A 131 13.07 -14.37 21.10
N GLY A 132 11.86 -14.66 20.58
CA GLY A 132 10.72 -15.12 21.37
C GLY A 132 10.02 -13.98 22.10
N TYR A 133 9.92 -12.80 21.48
CA TYR A 133 9.21 -11.67 22.08
C TYR A 133 7.71 -12.00 22.24
N GLU A 134 7.23 -11.92 23.48
CA GLU A 134 5.80 -12.11 23.77
C GLU A 134 5.01 -10.84 23.42
N ILE A 135 3.94 -11.00 22.63
CA ILE A 135 2.95 -9.94 22.38
C ILE A 135 1.66 -10.32 23.08
N LYS A 136 1.13 -9.41 23.91
CA LYS A 136 -0.11 -9.65 24.66
C LYS A 136 -1.32 -9.24 23.84
N TYR A 137 -2.28 -10.16 23.76
CA TYR A 137 -3.56 -9.97 23.09
C TYR A 137 -4.71 -10.10 24.08
N GLN A 138 -5.82 -9.42 23.79
CA GLN A 138 -7.05 -9.51 24.57
C GLN A 138 -7.60 -10.95 24.51
N SER A 139 -7.58 -11.66 25.64
CA SER A 139 -7.99 -13.06 25.75
C SER A 139 -9.22 -13.29 26.64
N LYS A 140 -9.75 -12.22 27.23
CA LYS A 140 -10.92 -12.28 28.13
C LYS A 140 -12.00 -11.30 27.66
N PRO A 141 -13.28 -11.57 27.96
CA PRO A 141 -14.34 -10.60 27.75
C PRO A 141 -13.97 -9.24 28.32
N ASN A 142 -14.28 -8.18 27.57
CA ASN A 142 -13.93 -6.83 27.95
C ASN A 142 -15.16 -5.93 27.87
N GLU A 143 -15.44 -5.17 28.93
CA GLU A 143 -16.62 -4.30 28.99
C GLU A 143 -16.59 -3.18 27.94
N TYR A 144 -15.41 -2.68 27.55
CA TYR A 144 -15.31 -1.71 26.46
C TYR A 144 -15.75 -2.31 25.12
N LEU A 145 -15.28 -3.53 24.80
CA LEU A 145 -15.67 -4.21 23.56
C LEU A 145 -17.16 -4.58 23.56
N LYS A 146 -17.72 -4.98 24.70
CA LYS A 146 -19.17 -5.20 24.84
C LYS A 146 -19.96 -3.92 24.59
N GLN A 147 -19.53 -2.80 25.16
CA GLN A 147 -20.16 -1.50 24.92
C GLN A 147 -20.07 -1.07 23.45
N LEU A 148 -18.93 -1.31 22.81
CA LEU A 148 -18.74 -1.05 21.39
C LEU A 148 -19.71 -1.88 20.55
N ALA A 149 -19.79 -3.20 20.80
CA ALA A 149 -20.70 -4.11 20.11
C ALA A 149 -22.17 -3.71 20.28
N GLN A 150 -22.56 -3.24 21.47
CA GLN A 150 -23.92 -2.77 21.75
C GLN A 150 -24.25 -1.44 21.04
N LYS A 151 -23.28 -0.51 20.98
CA LYS A 151 -23.51 0.82 20.42
C LYS A 151 -23.39 0.87 18.90
N TYR A 152 -22.51 0.04 18.34
CA TYR A 152 -22.19 -0.04 16.92
C TYR A 152 -22.27 -1.49 16.43
N PRO A 153 -23.47 -2.11 16.48
CA PRO A 153 -23.65 -3.51 16.09
C PRO A 153 -23.36 -3.72 14.60
N LEU A 154 -22.87 -4.92 14.29
CA LEU A 154 -22.59 -5.37 12.92
C LEU A 154 -23.64 -6.38 12.45
N ASP A 155 -24.93 -6.07 12.68
CA ASP A 155 -26.07 -6.97 12.43
C ASP A 155 -26.27 -7.34 10.95
N PHE A 156 -25.56 -6.69 10.04
CA PHE A 156 -25.57 -6.98 8.60
C PHE A 156 -24.71 -8.19 8.23
N LEU A 157 -23.87 -8.68 9.14
CA LEU A 157 -22.97 -9.79 8.88
C LEU A 157 -23.73 -11.11 8.76
N ASP A 158 -23.38 -11.89 7.74
CA ASP A 158 -23.89 -13.25 7.55
C ASP A 158 -22.92 -14.26 8.19
N HIS A 159 -23.38 -14.92 9.25
CA HIS A 159 -22.59 -15.91 10.00
C HIS A 159 -22.28 -17.20 9.22
N SER A 160 -22.84 -17.39 8.01
CA SER A 160 -22.49 -18.51 7.13
C SER A 160 -21.24 -18.26 6.27
N LYS A 161 -20.76 -17.01 6.23
CA LYS A 161 -19.58 -16.60 5.45
C LYS A 161 -18.27 -17.06 6.07
N SER A 162 -17.24 -17.15 5.25
CA SER A 162 -15.87 -17.39 5.71
C SER A 162 -15.32 -16.20 6.52
N ASP A 163 -14.32 -16.45 7.36
CA ASP A 163 -13.63 -15.40 8.13
C ASP A 163 -13.12 -14.27 7.22
N THR A 164 -12.58 -14.62 6.05
CA THR A 164 -12.10 -13.65 5.05
C THR A 164 -13.23 -12.75 4.53
N GLU A 165 -14.40 -13.32 4.25
CA GLU A 165 -15.56 -12.57 3.78
C GLU A 165 -16.15 -11.67 4.89
N VAL A 166 -16.25 -12.17 6.12
CA VAL A 166 -16.69 -11.36 7.28
C VAL A 166 -15.76 -10.17 7.49
N VAL A 167 -14.44 -10.40 7.42
CA VAL A 167 -13.43 -9.34 7.56
C VAL A 167 -13.55 -8.29 6.44
N LEU A 168 -13.81 -8.71 5.20
CA LEU A 168 -14.06 -7.80 4.09
C LEU A 168 -15.30 -6.93 4.31
N GLU A 169 -16.37 -7.50 4.86
CA GLU A 169 -17.59 -6.77 5.18
C GLU A 169 -17.36 -5.72 6.28
N VAL A 170 -16.61 -6.07 7.33
CA VAL A 170 -16.23 -5.13 8.40
C VAL A 170 -15.32 -4.02 7.85
N LEU A 171 -14.32 -4.38 7.05
CA LEU A 171 -13.43 -3.44 6.38
C LEU A 171 -14.23 -2.42 5.55
N ASN A 172 -15.19 -2.91 4.76
CA ASN A 172 -16.06 -2.08 3.94
C ASN A 172 -16.96 -1.16 4.76
N TRP A 173 -17.52 -1.69 5.85
CA TRP A 173 -18.30 -0.92 6.81
C TRP A 173 -17.44 0.22 7.38
N VAL A 174 -16.26 -0.05 7.93
CA VAL A 174 -15.39 0.99 8.52
C VAL A 174 -15.01 2.07 7.52
N ALA A 175 -14.61 1.68 6.31
CA ALA A 175 -14.16 2.64 5.30
C ALA A 175 -15.24 3.63 4.85
N THR A 176 -16.52 3.31 5.06
CA THR A 176 -17.67 4.14 4.67
C THR A 176 -18.22 4.95 5.84
N ARG A 177 -17.51 5.05 6.97
CA ARG A 177 -17.93 5.83 8.14
C ARG A 177 -17.63 7.32 8.04
N TRP A 178 -16.56 7.71 7.35
CA TRP A 178 -16.22 9.10 7.11
C TRP A 178 -15.28 9.24 5.92
N ASN A 179 -15.11 10.46 5.41
CA ASN A 179 -14.09 10.80 4.43
C ASN A 179 -12.76 11.12 5.11
N HIS A 180 -11.64 10.68 4.54
CA HIS A 180 -10.32 10.87 5.14
C HIS A 180 -9.96 12.35 5.29
N ASN A 181 -9.46 12.73 6.48
CA ASN A 181 -8.87 14.04 6.73
C ASN A 181 -7.62 13.92 7.62
N GLY A 182 -6.44 14.14 7.01
CA GLY A 182 -5.14 14.04 7.66
C GLY A 182 -4.88 15.07 8.77
N ASN A 183 -5.68 16.14 8.83
CA ASN A 183 -5.44 17.30 9.69
C ASN A 183 -6.32 17.36 10.94
N ASN A 184 -7.16 16.35 11.17
CA ASN A 184 -8.10 16.34 12.29
C ASN A 184 -7.89 15.09 13.14
N SER A 185 -7.82 15.21 14.46
CA SER A 185 -7.66 14.06 15.36
C SER A 185 -8.91 13.89 16.22
N PRO A 186 -9.34 12.65 16.51
CA PRO A 186 -10.42 12.41 17.45
C PRO A 186 -10.02 12.89 18.85
N SER A 187 -11.00 13.23 19.70
CA SER A 187 -10.68 13.63 21.08
C SER A 187 -10.10 12.49 21.92
N LYS A 188 -10.38 11.24 21.52
CA LYS A 188 -9.82 10.02 22.12
C LYS A 188 -9.57 8.95 21.07
N ASN A 189 -8.45 8.24 21.21
CA ASN A 189 -8.02 7.18 20.30
C ASN A 189 -8.69 5.83 20.63
N ASP A 190 -10.02 5.79 20.56
CA ASP A 190 -10.82 4.57 20.74
C ASP A 190 -12.04 4.59 19.80
N ALA A 191 -12.50 3.41 19.39
CA ALA A 191 -13.52 3.29 18.35
C ALA A 191 -14.86 3.97 18.69
N ILE A 192 -15.35 3.86 19.93
CA ILE A 192 -16.60 4.49 20.34
C ILE A 192 -16.52 6.01 20.13
N THR A 193 -15.47 6.66 20.64
CA THR A 193 -15.30 8.10 20.47
C THR A 193 -15.14 8.50 19.01
N ILE A 194 -14.32 7.77 18.25
CA ILE A 194 -14.12 8.05 16.82
C ILE A 194 -15.43 7.96 16.05
N LEU A 195 -16.22 6.91 16.27
CA LEU A 195 -17.49 6.70 15.59
C LEU A 195 -18.55 7.72 16.01
N ASP A 196 -18.61 8.08 17.29
CA ASP A 196 -19.52 9.12 17.81
C ASP A 196 -19.24 10.45 17.10
N GLU A 197 -17.97 10.87 17.10
CA GLU A 197 -17.58 12.13 16.47
C GLU A 197 -17.72 12.10 14.94
N ALA A 198 -17.51 10.95 14.29
CA ALA A 198 -17.76 10.78 12.87
C ALA A 198 -19.25 10.94 12.53
N ASN A 199 -20.15 10.42 13.36
CA ASN A 199 -21.60 10.61 13.22
C ASN A 199 -22.02 12.08 13.41
N GLU A 200 -21.23 12.88 14.14
CA GLU A 200 -21.38 14.34 14.23
C GLU A 200 -20.78 15.08 13.02
N GLY A 201 -20.28 14.36 12.02
CA GLY A 201 -19.73 14.91 10.76
C GLY A 201 -18.22 15.17 10.79
N LYS A 202 -17.50 14.77 11.85
CA LYS A 202 -16.04 14.86 11.85
C LYS A 202 -15.42 13.82 10.92
N GLN A 203 -14.19 14.11 10.51
CA GLN A 203 -13.40 13.32 9.57
C GLN A 203 -12.02 13.08 10.17
N PHE A 204 -11.40 11.92 9.90
CA PHE A 204 -10.19 11.50 10.60
C PHE A 204 -9.13 10.86 9.69
N PRO A 205 -7.86 10.79 10.13
CA PRO A 205 -6.74 10.21 9.40
C PRO A 205 -6.71 8.68 9.47
N CYS A 206 -5.77 8.08 8.72
CA CYS A 206 -5.49 6.64 8.66
C CYS A 206 -5.59 5.91 10.01
N PHE A 207 -4.97 6.42 11.07
CA PHE A 207 -4.93 5.72 12.36
C PHE A 207 -6.31 5.54 12.98
N ALA A 208 -7.26 6.44 12.72
CA ALA A 208 -8.62 6.31 13.25
C ALA A 208 -9.37 5.16 12.57
N TYR A 209 -9.18 4.97 11.26
CA TYR A 209 -9.73 3.81 10.54
C TYR A 209 -9.14 2.52 11.09
N ALA A 210 -7.82 2.48 11.30
CA ALA A 210 -7.14 1.30 11.83
C ALA A 210 -7.60 0.93 13.26
N ILE A 211 -7.83 1.93 14.12
CA ILE A 211 -8.38 1.71 15.47
C ILE A 211 -9.79 1.14 15.40
N VAL A 212 -10.69 1.80 14.65
CA VAL A 212 -12.09 1.36 14.54
C VAL A 212 -12.19 -0.05 13.95
N LEU A 213 -11.43 -0.33 12.88
CA LEU A 213 -11.41 -1.66 12.26
C LEU A 213 -10.87 -2.72 13.21
N LYS A 214 -9.76 -2.46 13.89
CA LYS A 214 -9.21 -3.39 14.87
C LYS A 214 -10.22 -3.65 16.01
N ASP A 215 -10.79 -2.60 16.60
CA ASP A 215 -11.73 -2.72 17.71
C ASP A 215 -12.99 -3.48 17.29
N GLN A 216 -13.57 -3.20 16.11
CA GLN A 216 -14.75 -3.91 15.58
C GLN A 216 -14.46 -5.37 15.24
N LEU A 217 -13.29 -5.70 14.73
CA LEU A 217 -12.91 -7.11 14.55
C LEU A 217 -12.78 -7.82 15.90
N GLN A 218 -12.30 -7.14 16.93
CA GLN A 218 -12.18 -7.70 18.28
C GLN A 218 -13.55 -7.90 18.96
N THR A 219 -14.60 -7.13 18.61
CA THR A 219 -15.97 -7.42 19.10
C THR A 219 -16.55 -8.71 18.55
N LEU A 220 -16.07 -9.15 17.38
CA LEU A 220 -16.42 -10.42 16.74
C LEU A 220 -15.52 -11.59 17.17
N GLY A 221 -14.61 -11.38 18.12
CA GLY A 221 -13.70 -12.40 18.63
C GLY A 221 -12.40 -12.59 17.84
N TYR A 222 -12.18 -11.84 16.75
CA TYR A 222 -10.92 -11.91 16.02
C TYR A 222 -9.77 -11.31 16.84
N THR A 223 -8.57 -11.86 16.66
CA THR A 223 -7.36 -11.18 17.13
C THR A 223 -6.90 -10.20 16.06
N ALA A 224 -6.95 -8.91 16.36
CA ALA A 224 -6.50 -7.85 15.48
C ALA A 224 -5.53 -6.90 16.18
N ARG A 225 -4.69 -6.21 15.40
CA ARG A 225 -3.75 -5.21 15.87
C ARG A 225 -3.62 -4.07 14.87
N THR A 226 -3.31 -2.86 15.35
CA THR A 226 -2.84 -1.79 14.47
C THR A 226 -1.37 -2.01 14.13
N VAL A 227 -1.00 -1.78 12.87
CA VAL A 227 0.39 -1.77 12.41
C VAL A 227 0.72 -0.37 11.90
N TYR A 228 1.78 0.21 12.44
CA TYR A 228 2.30 1.49 12.00
C TYR A 228 3.37 1.25 10.95
N LEU A 229 3.10 1.71 9.74
CA LEU A 229 3.98 1.63 8.60
C LEU A 229 4.79 2.92 8.49
N LYS A 230 6.09 2.84 8.21
CA LYS A 230 6.92 4.02 7.93
C LYS A 230 7.80 3.80 6.73
N THR A 231 8.01 4.87 5.98
CA THR A 231 8.80 4.81 4.76
C THR A 231 10.27 4.47 5.02
N ASN A 232 10.95 3.93 4.02
CA ASN A 232 12.39 3.65 4.09
C ASN A 232 13.23 4.93 4.35
N ASP A 233 12.77 6.09 3.89
CA ASP A 233 13.40 7.38 4.04
C ASP A 233 12.92 8.16 5.29
N ALA A 234 12.14 7.56 6.19
CA ALA A 234 11.50 8.24 7.33
C ALA A 234 12.48 9.00 8.24
N ALA A 235 13.75 8.59 8.31
CA ALA A 235 14.80 9.29 9.06
C ALA A 235 15.16 10.67 8.48
N THR A 236 14.89 10.89 7.19
CA THR A 236 15.28 12.09 6.43
C THR A 236 14.13 12.76 5.68
N SER A 237 12.96 12.12 5.64
CA SER A 237 11.83 12.58 4.84
C SER A 237 11.32 13.94 5.31
N LYS A 238 10.98 14.80 4.34
CA LYS A 238 10.32 16.09 4.56
C LYS A 238 8.81 16.02 4.40
N ASN A 239 8.29 14.86 4.03
CA ASN A 239 6.87 14.60 3.79
C ASN A 239 6.31 13.61 4.82
N ALA A 240 4.98 13.44 4.82
CA ALA A 240 4.31 12.45 5.64
C ALA A 240 4.85 11.04 5.34
N CYS A 241 5.52 10.46 6.33
CA CYS A 241 6.26 9.20 6.21
C CYS A 241 5.68 8.08 7.09
N GLY A 242 4.48 8.27 7.66
CA GLY A 242 3.72 7.26 8.37
C GLY A 242 2.36 6.97 7.74
N HIS A 243 1.96 5.70 7.73
CA HIS A 243 0.60 5.22 7.45
C HIS A 243 0.22 4.18 8.50
N VAL A 244 -1.07 3.98 8.76
CA VAL A 244 -1.51 3.03 9.81
C VAL A 244 -2.61 2.14 9.23
N ILE A 245 -2.43 0.84 9.40
CA ILE A 245 -3.33 -0.21 8.92
C ILE A 245 -3.71 -1.14 10.06
N THR A 246 -4.64 -2.05 9.79
CA THR A 246 -4.99 -3.14 10.71
C THR A 246 -4.46 -4.45 10.16
N GLU A 247 -3.88 -5.29 11.02
CA GLU A 247 -3.70 -6.70 10.72
C GLU A 247 -4.62 -7.54 11.58
N VAL A 248 -5.26 -8.56 10.98
CA VAL A 248 -6.11 -9.54 11.68
C VAL A 248 -5.53 -10.94 11.52
N TYR A 249 -5.56 -11.74 12.57
CA TYR A 249 -5.17 -13.14 12.52
C TYR A 249 -6.38 -14.00 12.14
N LEU A 250 -6.32 -14.62 10.96
CA LEU A 250 -7.35 -15.54 10.48
C LEU A 250 -7.01 -16.97 10.91
N ASN A 251 -7.93 -17.62 11.62
CA ASN A 251 -7.68 -18.93 12.21
C ASN A 251 -7.73 -20.06 11.18
N ASP A 252 -8.58 -19.96 10.17
CA ASP A 252 -8.64 -20.91 9.06
C ASP A 252 -7.33 -20.93 8.25
N LEU A 253 -6.73 -19.75 8.02
CA LEU A 253 -5.47 -19.59 7.29
C LEU A 253 -4.22 -19.68 8.18
N GLN A 254 -4.39 -19.65 9.51
CA GLN A 254 -3.31 -19.60 10.50
C GLN A 254 -2.30 -18.45 10.27
N LYS A 255 -2.77 -17.30 9.78
CA LYS A 255 -1.90 -16.18 9.40
C LYS A 255 -2.48 -14.81 9.73
N TRP A 256 -1.59 -13.82 9.81
CA TRP A 256 -1.95 -12.41 9.82
C TRP A 256 -2.32 -11.95 8.40
N VAL A 257 -3.27 -11.02 8.31
CA VAL A 257 -3.81 -10.47 7.06
C VAL A 257 -3.90 -8.96 7.17
N PHE A 258 -3.37 -8.26 6.16
CA PHE A 258 -3.36 -6.81 6.00
C PHE A 258 -4.74 -6.29 5.60
N LEU A 259 -5.17 -5.23 6.28
CA LEU A 259 -6.39 -4.50 5.99
C LEU A 259 -6.13 -3.00 6.08
N ASP A 260 -6.33 -2.28 4.98
CA ASP A 260 -6.25 -0.81 4.99
C ASP A 260 -7.65 -0.22 5.04
N GLY A 261 -8.08 0.18 6.24
CA GLY A 261 -9.41 0.75 6.48
C GLY A 261 -9.64 2.10 5.79
N GLN A 262 -8.59 2.90 5.60
CA GLN A 262 -8.71 4.16 4.85
C GLN A 262 -8.94 3.86 3.37
N MET A 263 -8.17 2.90 2.84
CA MET A 263 -8.18 2.53 1.44
C MET A 263 -9.01 1.26 1.21
N ASN A 264 -10.02 0.93 2.03
CA ASN A 264 -10.94 -0.23 1.94
C ASN A 264 -10.40 -1.44 1.15
N THR A 265 -9.18 -1.87 1.42
CA THR A 265 -8.49 -2.85 0.59
C THR A 265 -7.81 -3.92 1.42
N MET A 266 -7.89 -5.14 0.90
CA MET A 266 -7.20 -6.31 1.41
C MET A 266 -6.38 -6.90 0.25
N PRO A 267 -5.03 -6.78 0.27
CA PRO A 267 -4.19 -7.32 -0.78
C PRO A 267 -4.21 -8.85 -0.75
N MET A 268 -4.29 -9.45 -1.93
CA MET A 268 -4.31 -10.90 -2.12
C MET A 268 -3.32 -11.29 -3.22
N LEU A 269 -2.76 -12.49 -3.11
CA LEU A 269 -2.00 -13.13 -4.18
C LEU A 269 -2.60 -14.51 -4.41
N ASN A 270 -3.00 -14.80 -5.65
CA ASN A 270 -3.58 -16.10 -6.02
C ASN A 270 -4.73 -16.55 -5.12
N GLY A 271 -5.62 -15.60 -4.76
CA GLY A 271 -6.79 -15.86 -3.91
C GLY A 271 -6.49 -15.98 -2.41
N ILE A 272 -5.25 -15.75 -1.96
CA ILE A 272 -4.86 -15.81 -0.55
C ILE A 272 -4.57 -14.38 -0.04
N PRO A 273 -5.22 -13.92 1.04
CA PRO A 273 -4.91 -12.63 1.67
C PRO A 273 -3.47 -12.56 2.19
N LEU A 274 -2.85 -11.39 2.12
CA LEU A 274 -1.44 -11.16 2.46
C LEU A 274 -1.30 -10.37 3.76
N ASN A 275 -0.27 -10.61 4.55
CA ASN A 275 0.21 -9.65 5.56
C ASN A 275 1.08 -8.55 4.93
N SER A 276 1.53 -7.57 5.72
CA SER A 276 2.30 -6.43 5.22
C SER A 276 3.62 -6.82 4.53
N VAL A 277 4.36 -7.80 5.04
CA VAL A 277 5.63 -8.27 4.45
C VAL A 277 5.38 -9.09 3.19
N GLU A 278 4.40 -9.98 3.21
CA GLU A 278 3.99 -10.75 2.05
C GLU A 278 3.49 -9.83 0.93
N PHE A 279 2.75 -8.77 1.27
CA PHE A 279 2.27 -7.79 0.31
C PHE A 279 3.41 -7.01 -0.34
N GLN A 280 4.39 -6.57 0.46
CA GLN A 280 5.61 -5.95 -0.07
C GLN A 280 6.30 -6.88 -1.06
N ASN A 281 6.53 -8.14 -0.66
CA ASN A 281 7.21 -9.12 -1.49
C ASN A 281 6.42 -9.44 -2.77
N ALA A 282 5.10 -9.53 -2.68
CA ALA A 282 4.22 -9.77 -3.82
C ALA A 282 4.23 -8.59 -4.81
N LEU A 283 4.23 -7.34 -4.33
CA LEU A 283 4.40 -6.17 -5.20
C LEU A 283 5.76 -6.19 -5.91
N THR A 284 6.84 -6.62 -5.25
CA THR A 284 8.18 -6.68 -5.84
C THR A 284 8.34 -7.78 -6.89
N HIS A 285 7.74 -8.97 -6.69
CA HIS A 285 8.05 -10.16 -7.48
C HIS A 285 6.87 -10.69 -8.32
N HIS A 286 5.65 -10.31 -7.97
CA HIS A 286 4.39 -10.82 -8.52
C HIS A 286 3.39 -9.69 -8.78
N TYR A 287 3.88 -8.50 -9.16
CA TYR A 287 3.08 -7.29 -9.25
C TYR A 287 1.76 -7.50 -10.01
N ASP A 288 1.81 -8.17 -11.17
CA ASP A 288 0.65 -8.40 -12.03
C ASP A 288 -0.40 -9.31 -11.37
N GLU A 289 0.03 -10.28 -10.56
CA GLU A 289 -0.81 -11.27 -9.88
C GLU A 289 -1.47 -10.73 -8.59
N VAL A 290 -0.97 -9.61 -8.06
CA VAL A 290 -1.55 -8.98 -6.87
C VAL A 290 -2.95 -8.44 -7.18
N GLU A 291 -3.93 -8.86 -6.39
CA GLU A 291 -5.29 -8.33 -6.36
C GLU A 291 -5.47 -7.43 -5.13
N LEU A 292 -6.14 -6.29 -5.30
CA LEU A 292 -6.56 -5.43 -4.19
C LEU A 292 -8.04 -5.66 -3.94
N LYS A 293 -8.36 -6.62 -3.06
CA LYS A 293 -9.73 -7.05 -2.81
C LYS A 293 -10.51 -5.98 -2.07
N THR A 294 -11.72 -5.69 -2.55
CA THR A 294 -12.65 -4.74 -1.95
C THR A 294 -14.09 -5.08 -2.32
N LEU A 295 -15.07 -4.65 -1.51
CA LEU A 295 -16.50 -4.74 -1.83
C LEU A 295 -17.03 -3.49 -2.56
N HIS A 296 -16.21 -2.45 -2.75
CA HIS A 296 -16.53 -1.26 -3.54
C HIS A 296 -15.45 -1.01 -4.60
N PRO A 297 -15.47 -1.76 -5.73
CA PRO A 297 -14.38 -1.80 -6.72
C PRO A 297 -14.24 -0.52 -7.56
N GLU A 298 -15.25 0.36 -7.56
CA GLU A 298 -15.33 1.53 -8.45
C GLU A 298 -14.27 2.62 -8.20
N SER A 299 -13.39 2.46 -7.20
CA SER A 299 -12.53 3.55 -6.71
C SER A 299 -11.02 3.28 -6.73
N ARG A 300 -10.53 2.13 -7.24
CA ARG A 300 -9.13 1.75 -6.98
C ARG A 300 -8.37 1.08 -8.11
N TYR A 301 -7.13 1.55 -8.24
CA TYR A 301 -6.15 1.00 -9.15
C TYR A 301 -4.92 0.59 -8.36
N LYS A 302 -4.41 -0.58 -8.75
CA LYS A 302 -3.22 -1.17 -8.14
C LYS A 302 -2.00 -0.27 -8.25
N ASN A 303 -1.78 0.38 -9.39
CA ASN A 303 -0.66 1.31 -9.58
C ASN A 303 -0.74 2.51 -8.64
N ILE A 304 -1.90 3.17 -8.54
CA ILE A 304 -2.09 4.33 -7.65
C ILE A 304 -1.87 3.94 -6.19
N TYR A 305 -2.49 2.83 -5.78
CA TYR A 305 -2.30 2.37 -4.41
C TYR A 305 -0.86 1.95 -4.16
N ASN A 306 -0.19 1.30 -5.12
CA ASN A 306 1.22 0.95 -5.02
C ASN A 306 2.11 2.19 -4.87
N ASP A 307 1.94 3.22 -5.71
CA ASP A 307 2.70 4.48 -5.62
C ASP A 307 2.61 5.11 -4.23
N PHE A 308 1.44 4.99 -3.59
CA PHE A 308 1.25 5.39 -2.22
C PHE A 308 1.91 4.40 -1.23
N ILE A 309 1.45 3.15 -1.18
CA ILE A 309 1.72 2.22 -0.07
C ILE A 309 3.11 1.59 -0.09
N TYR A 310 3.70 1.38 -1.28
CA TYR A 310 4.88 0.53 -1.45
C TYR A 310 6.05 0.98 -0.56
N ASN A 311 6.29 2.29 -0.50
CA ASN A 311 7.38 2.84 0.29
C ASN A 311 7.15 2.69 1.80
N TYR A 312 5.89 2.68 2.27
CA TYR A 312 5.54 2.52 3.68
C TYR A 312 5.75 1.08 4.18
N LEU A 313 5.73 0.09 3.29
CA LEU A 313 5.95 -1.33 3.63
C LEU A 313 7.45 -1.63 3.89
N TYR A 314 8.07 -0.86 4.78
CA TYR A 314 9.51 -0.97 5.07
C TYR A 314 9.81 -1.08 6.56
N HIS A 315 9.45 -0.07 7.35
CA HIS A 315 9.49 -0.17 8.81
C HIS A 315 8.07 -0.43 9.31
N LEU A 316 7.88 -1.51 10.07
CA LEU A 316 6.58 -1.91 10.58
C LEU A 316 6.67 -2.01 12.09
N ASP A 317 5.84 -1.30 12.83
CA ASP A 317 5.78 -1.49 14.29
C ASP A 317 4.38 -1.73 14.82
N ILE A 318 4.36 -2.50 15.91
CA ILE A 318 3.17 -2.92 16.65
C ILE A 318 3.39 -2.69 18.13
N SER A 319 2.32 -2.42 18.87
CA SER A 319 2.40 -2.45 20.33
C SER A 319 2.60 -3.89 20.84
N LEU A 320 3.41 -4.05 21.88
CA LEU A 320 3.56 -5.31 22.61
C LEU A 320 2.31 -5.67 23.43
N ASP A 321 1.37 -4.74 23.58
CA ASP A 321 0.21 -4.89 24.46
C ASP A 321 -1.08 -4.38 23.80
N GLN A 322 -1.79 -5.33 23.18
CA GLN A 322 -3.05 -5.12 22.46
C GLN A 322 -4.29 -5.25 23.38
N CYS A 323 -4.11 -5.31 24.71
CA CYS A 323 -5.20 -5.42 25.67
C CYS A 323 -5.84 -4.08 26.02
N TYR A 324 -7.14 -4.08 26.30
CA TYR A 324 -7.89 -2.91 26.78
C TYR A 324 -7.88 -2.81 28.31
N ASN A 325 -8.16 -1.60 28.83
CA ASN A 325 -8.36 -1.32 30.26
C ASN A 325 -7.22 -1.85 31.16
N LYS A 326 -5.99 -1.66 30.69
CA LYS A 326 -4.77 -2.09 31.41
C LYS A 326 -4.41 -1.12 32.53
N SER A 327 -4.10 -1.67 33.71
CA SER A 327 -3.55 -0.91 34.84
C SER A 327 -2.11 -0.46 34.57
N GLN A 328 -1.35 -1.25 33.81
CA GLN A 328 -0.01 -0.93 33.36
C GLN A 328 0.22 -1.49 31.95
N THR A 329 0.93 -0.73 31.11
CA THR A 329 1.33 -1.22 29.79
C THR A 329 2.44 -2.25 29.90
N TYR A 330 2.24 -3.42 29.29
CA TYR A 330 3.29 -4.43 29.18
C TYR A 330 4.46 -3.91 28.33
N LYS A 331 5.67 -4.17 28.81
CA LYS A 331 6.92 -3.68 28.25
C LYS A 331 7.99 -4.75 28.36
N ILE A 332 8.91 -4.76 27.42
CA ILE A 332 10.13 -5.58 27.44
C ILE A 332 11.32 -4.63 27.44
N ASN A 333 12.19 -4.70 28.44
CA ASN A 333 13.34 -3.79 28.61
C ASN A 333 12.96 -2.30 28.53
N GLY A 334 11.79 -1.93 29.06
CA GLY A 334 11.27 -0.55 29.04
C GLY A 334 10.58 -0.14 27.73
N MET A 335 10.70 -0.93 26.67
CA MET A 335 10.09 -0.69 25.37
C MET A 335 8.66 -1.23 25.33
N ARG A 336 7.76 -0.51 24.64
CA ARG A 336 6.32 -0.83 24.56
C ARG A 336 5.88 -1.35 23.19
N SER A 337 6.77 -1.32 22.21
CA SER A 337 6.50 -1.70 20.82
C SER A 337 7.63 -2.55 20.26
N LEU A 338 7.34 -3.29 19.22
CA LEU A 338 8.29 -4.05 18.43
C LEU A 338 8.27 -3.51 17.01
N MET A 339 9.44 -3.12 16.48
CA MET A 339 9.62 -2.66 15.11
C MET A 339 10.37 -3.72 14.31
N LEU A 340 9.73 -4.19 13.24
CA LEU A 340 10.32 -5.01 12.21
C LEU A 340 10.99 -4.12 11.15
N LEU A 341 12.23 -4.46 10.82
CA LEU A 341 13.01 -3.84 9.75
C LEU A 341 13.67 -4.91 8.87
N PRO A 342 13.94 -4.61 7.59
CA PRO A 342 14.69 -5.51 6.71
C PRO A 342 16.09 -5.81 7.22
N LEU A 343 16.64 -6.95 6.81
CA LEU A 343 18.05 -7.28 7.01
C LEU A 343 18.96 -6.18 6.46
N GLY A 344 19.91 -5.75 7.28
CA GLY A 344 20.87 -4.68 6.94
C GLY A 344 20.30 -3.26 6.98
N ALA A 345 19.03 -3.06 7.32
CA ALA A 345 18.50 -1.72 7.54
C ALA A 345 19.02 -1.15 8.87
N GLU A 346 19.28 0.17 8.88
CA GLU A 346 19.58 0.87 10.12
C GLU A 346 18.32 1.00 10.98
N GLU A 347 18.50 0.95 12.31
CA GLU A 347 17.40 1.16 13.24
C GLU A 347 16.85 2.59 13.11
N LEU A 348 15.56 2.74 12.80
CA LEU A 348 14.92 4.03 12.74
C LEU A 348 14.80 4.63 14.16
N LYS A 349 15.67 5.57 14.50
CA LYS A 349 15.70 6.23 15.84
C LYS A 349 14.93 7.54 15.92
N ARG A 350 14.67 8.20 14.79
CA ARG A 350 14.02 9.52 14.75
C ARG A 350 13.25 9.69 13.46
N VAL A 351 12.10 10.36 13.55
CA VAL A 351 11.28 10.77 12.41
C VAL A 351 11.13 12.29 12.46
N PRO A 352 11.96 13.05 11.73
CA PRO A 352 11.99 14.51 11.81
C PRO A 352 10.67 15.17 11.40
N PHE A 353 9.96 14.62 10.41
CA PHE A 353 8.68 15.15 9.93
C PHE A 353 7.65 15.28 11.06
N TYR A 354 7.55 14.27 11.94
CA TYR A 354 6.67 14.30 13.12
C TYR A 354 7.35 14.84 14.38
N ASN A 355 8.57 15.37 14.26
CA ASN A 355 9.42 15.77 15.38
C ASN A 355 9.49 14.73 16.52
N SER A 356 9.60 13.45 16.15
CA SER A 356 9.43 12.33 17.09
C SER A 356 10.69 11.47 17.18
N ASN A 357 11.09 11.13 18.41
CA ASN A 357 12.11 10.11 18.67
C ASN A 357 11.46 8.72 18.80
N ILE A 358 12.17 7.67 18.39
CA ILE A 358 11.75 6.27 18.53
C ILE A 358 12.61 5.62 19.62
N ASP A 359 12.32 5.97 20.87
CA ASP A 359 12.96 5.45 22.08
C ASP A 359 12.08 4.40 22.80
N TYR A 360 11.04 3.92 22.12
CA TYR A 360 9.98 3.07 22.68
C TYR A 360 9.86 1.69 22.00
N CYS A 361 10.71 1.42 21.00
CA CYS A 361 10.71 0.18 20.21
C CYS A 361 11.88 -0.73 20.56
N LEU A 362 11.58 -2.03 20.67
CA LEU A 362 12.54 -3.07 20.34
C LEU A 362 12.64 -3.18 18.82
N TYR A 363 13.78 -3.65 18.32
CA TYR A 363 14.02 -3.84 16.90
C TYR A 363 14.23 -5.33 16.62
N THR A 364 13.61 -5.83 15.57
CA THR A 364 13.81 -7.21 15.08
C THR A 364 13.85 -7.21 13.56
N ASN A 365 14.50 -8.21 13.00
CA ASN A 365 14.39 -8.56 11.58
C ASN A 365 13.71 -9.94 11.40
N SER A 366 13.28 -10.57 12.51
CA SER A 366 12.67 -11.89 12.51
C SER A 366 11.16 -11.81 12.27
N LEU A 367 10.70 -12.50 11.23
CA LEU A 367 9.27 -12.67 10.98
C LEU A 367 8.61 -13.55 12.04
N GLU A 368 9.34 -14.48 12.66
CA GLU A 368 8.80 -15.33 13.72
C GLU A 368 8.46 -14.49 14.97
N ASP A 369 9.27 -13.49 15.30
CA ASP A 369 8.97 -12.56 16.39
C ASP A 369 7.77 -11.66 16.04
N PHE A 370 7.77 -11.06 14.84
CA PHE A 370 6.79 -10.04 14.49
C PHE A 370 5.41 -10.61 14.13
N TYR A 371 5.38 -11.75 13.46
CA TYR A 371 4.17 -12.48 13.03
C TYR A 371 3.89 -13.70 13.90
N ALA A 372 4.41 -13.73 15.14
CA ALA A 372 4.08 -14.74 16.13
C ALA A 372 2.56 -14.97 16.19
N LYS A 373 2.18 -16.24 16.24
CA LYS A 373 0.78 -16.64 16.41
C LYS A 373 0.26 -16.14 17.76
N PRO A 374 -0.97 -15.59 17.84
CA PRO A 374 -1.57 -15.23 19.12
C PRO A 374 -1.69 -16.43 20.08
N ASN A 375 -1.34 -16.21 21.35
CA ASN A 375 -1.24 -17.28 22.36
C ASN A 375 -2.59 -17.87 22.84
N PHE A 376 -3.75 -17.43 22.32
CA PHE A 376 -5.08 -17.92 22.75
C PHE A 376 -6.07 -18.00 21.58
N GLN A 377 -6.92 -19.04 21.56
CA GLN A 377 -7.99 -19.23 20.57
C GLN A 377 -9.30 -18.66 21.12
N ASN A 378 -9.72 -17.48 20.67
CA ASN A 378 -11.04 -16.94 21.02
C ASN A 378 -12.09 -17.54 20.07
N LYS A 379 -12.85 -18.53 20.53
CA LYS A 379 -14.14 -18.89 19.92
C LYS A 379 -15.35 -18.50 20.79
N ASP A 380 -15.12 -18.03 22.02
CA ASP A 380 -16.17 -17.77 23.01
C ASP A 380 -16.07 -16.37 23.66
N LEU A 381 -15.82 -15.31 22.86
CA LEU A 381 -15.91 -13.92 23.34
C LEU A 381 -17.29 -13.31 23.13
#